data_AF-A0A3M2HXU2-F1
#
_entry.id   AF-A0A3M2HXU2-F1
#
_cell.length_a   1.000
_cell.length_b   1.000
_cell.length_c   1.000
_cell.angle_alpha   90.00
_cell.angle_beta   90.00
_cell.angle_gamma   90.00
#
_symmetry.space_group_name_H-M   'P 1'
#
loop_
_entity.id
_entity.type
_entity.pdbx_description
1 polymer ?
#
loop_
_entity_poly.entity_id
_entity_poly.type
_entity_poly.pdbx_seq_one_letter_code
_entity_poly.pdbx_strand_id
1 'polypeptide(L)'
;MELPNKDMSTLFEQLGLPSDPASIDNFIADHAPLPNHVKLTEAPFWSDSQRAFLKDELMEDAEWAPIVDELNVRIHEQTTP
;
A
#
# COMPACT_ATOMS: atom_id res chain seq x y z
N MET A 1 -4.44 -10.18 24.72
CA MET A 1 -4.75 -10.48 23.32
C MET A 1 -3.79 -9.64 22.52
N GLU A 2 -2.79 -10.26 21.90
CA GLU A 2 -1.93 -9.57 20.94
C GLU A 2 -2.81 -9.28 19.72
N LEU A 3 -3.04 -8.00 19.42
CA LEU A 3 -3.65 -7.60 18.16
C LEU A 3 -2.78 -8.21 17.05
N PRO A 4 -3.35 -8.81 15.99
CA PRO A 4 -2.53 -9.24 14.86
C PRO A 4 -1.70 -8.04 14.42
N ASN A 5 -0.37 -8.21 14.40
CA ASN A 5 0.53 -7.14 13.99
C ASN A 5 0.09 -6.69 12.59
N LYS A 6 -0.18 -5.40 12.43
CA LYS A 6 -0.45 -4.85 11.09
C LYS A 6 0.85 -4.89 10.31
N ASP A 7 0.81 -5.49 9.14
CA ASP A 7 1.95 -5.68 8.25
C ASP A 7 1.49 -5.68 6.79
N MET A 8 2.42 -5.69 5.85
CA MET A 8 2.10 -5.60 4.42
C MET A 8 1.17 -6.72 3.95
N SER A 9 1.33 -7.93 4.50
CA SER A 9 0.50 -9.10 4.16
C SER A 9 -0.94 -8.82 4.56
N THR A 10 -1.16 -8.40 5.81
CA THR A 10 -2.51 -8.14 6.32
C THR A 10 -3.15 -6.93 5.63
N LEU A 11 -2.37 -5.92 5.20
CA LEU A 11 -2.86 -4.82 4.36
C LEU A 11 -3.37 -5.35 3.01
N PHE A 12 -2.59 -6.20 2.34
CA PHE A 12 -2.97 -6.79 1.06
C PHE A 12 -4.22 -7.67 1.18
N GLU A 13 -4.37 -8.41 2.29
CA GLU A 13 -5.60 -9.15 2.59
C GLU A 13 -6.83 -8.22 2.67
N GLN A 14 -6.70 -7.07 3.35
CA GLN A 14 -7.79 -6.07 3.41
C GLN A 14 -8.13 -5.48 2.04
N LEU A 15 -7.12 -5.30 1.19
CA LEU A 15 -7.29 -4.81 -0.18
C LEU A 15 -7.83 -5.88 -1.14
N GLY A 16 -7.96 -7.13 -0.69
CA GLY A 16 -8.35 -8.27 -1.53
C GLY A 16 -7.28 -8.68 -2.55
N LEU A 17 -6.01 -8.39 -2.23
CA LEU A 17 -4.84 -8.77 -3.02
C LEU A 17 -4.14 -10.00 -2.42
N PRO A 18 -3.32 -10.72 -3.21
CA PRO A 18 -2.50 -11.80 -2.69
C PRO A 18 -1.51 -11.27 -1.64
N SER A 19 -1.53 -11.85 -0.44
CA SER A 19 -0.78 -11.38 0.73
C SER A 19 0.52 -12.14 0.98
N ASP A 20 0.87 -13.09 0.13
CA ASP A 20 2.15 -13.79 0.23
C ASP A 20 3.33 -12.87 -0.18
N PRO A 21 4.50 -12.99 0.47
CA PRO A 21 5.63 -12.08 0.27
C PRO A 21 6.07 -11.95 -1.20
N ALA A 22 6.02 -13.04 -1.96
CA ALA A 22 6.40 -13.04 -3.37
C ALA A 22 5.42 -12.21 -4.22
N SER A 23 4.11 -12.29 -3.94
CA SER A 23 3.12 -11.50 -4.67
C SER A 23 3.18 -10.02 -4.30
N ILE A 24 3.47 -9.68 -3.05
CA ILE A 24 3.68 -8.30 -2.59
C ILE A 24 4.88 -7.68 -3.33
N ASP A 25 6.04 -8.35 -3.33
CA ASP A 25 7.22 -7.86 -4.03
C ASP A 25 6.97 -7.73 -5.54
N ASN A 26 6.26 -8.68 -6.15
CA ASN A 26 5.86 -8.60 -7.55
C ASN A 26 4.92 -7.42 -7.83
N PHE A 27 3.94 -7.16 -6.96
CA PHE A 27 3.01 -6.04 -7.10
C PHE A 27 3.77 -4.70 -7.03
N ILE A 28 4.67 -4.56 -6.06
CA ILE A 28 5.53 -3.37 -5.94
C ILE A 28 6.38 -3.23 -7.19
N ALA A 29 7.00 -4.30 -7.70
CA ALA A 29 7.83 -4.25 -8.89
C ALA A 29 7.04 -3.93 -10.18
N ASP A 30 5.78 -4.37 -10.30
CA ASP A 30 4.94 -4.12 -11.48
C ASP A 30 4.39 -2.68 -11.51
N HIS A 31 4.14 -2.09 -10.34
CA HIS A 31 3.56 -0.75 -10.20
C HIS A 31 4.57 0.34 -9.88
N ALA A 32 5.77 -0.02 -9.43
CA ALA A 32 6.90 0.90 -9.31
C ALA A 32 7.60 1.10 -10.67
N PRO A 33 8.23 2.27 -10.91
CA PRO A 33 8.14 3.47 -10.09
C PRO A 33 6.81 4.21 -10.29
N LEU A 34 6.12 4.53 -9.19
CA LEU A 34 5.04 5.52 -9.24
C LEU A 34 5.66 6.92 -9.25
N PRO A 35 5.24 7.83 -10.15
CA PRO A 35 5.78 9.19 -10.17
C PRO A 35 5.48 9.92 -8.86
N ASN A 36 6.47 10.63 -8.30
CA ASN A 36 6.36 11.38 -7.03
C ASN A 36 5.19 12.39 -6.93
N HIS A 37 4.61 12.79 -8.06
CA HIS A 37 3.46 13.69 -8.08
C HIS A 37 2.11 12.95 -7.96
N VAL A 38 2.11 11.63 -8.07
CA VAL A 38 0.92 10.78 -7.97
C VAL A 38 0.88 10.19 -6.56
N LYS A 39 -0.19 10.45 -5.82
CA LYS A 39 -0.38 9.84 -4.49
C LYS A 39 -0.65 8.34 -4.64
N LEU A 40 -0.18 7.53 -3.70
CA LEU A 40 -0.50 6.10 -3.67
C LEU A 40 -2.01 5.85 -3.78
N THR A 41 -2.84 6.58 -3.04
CA THR A 41 -4.30 6.45 -3.10
C THR A 41 -4.92 6.84 -4.43
N GLU A 42 -4.27 7.69 -5.21
CA GLU A 42 -4.77 8.17 -6.50
C GLU A 42 -4.24 7.33 -7.67
N ALA A 43 -3.37 6.36 -7.38
CA ALA A 43 -2.78 5.53 -8.40
C ALA A 43 -3.85 4.73 -9.18
N PRO A 44 -3.64 4.51 -10.50
CA PRO A 44 -4.63 3.88 -11.36
C PRO A 44 -4.71 2.36 -11.19
N PHE A 45 -3.77 1.74 -10.46
CA PHE A 45 -3.78 0.30 -10.18
C PHE A 45 -4.78 -0.10 -9.09
N TRP A 46 -5.33 0.85 -8.34
CA TRP A 46 -6.38 0.60 -7.36
C TRP A 46 -7.77 0.68 -7.98
N SER A 47 -8.63 -0.24 -7.56
CA SER A 47 -10.09 -0.12 -7.70
C SER A 47 -10.65 1.00 -6.80
N ASP A 48 -11.87 1.46 -7.08
CA ASP A 48 -12.52 2.50 -6.28
C ASP A 48 -12.67 2.12 -4.80
N SER A 49 -12.93 0.85 -4.50
CA SER A 49 -13.02 0.35 -3.12
C SER A 49 -11.67 0.34 -2.40
N GLN A 50 -10.60 -0.12 -3.06
CA GLN A 50 -9.25 -0.10 -2.50
C GLN A 50 -8.77 1.33 -2.26
N ARG A 51 -9.04 2.22 -3.22
CA ARG A 51 -8.74 3.66 -3.10
C ARG A 51 -9.46 4.29 -1.92
N ALA A 52 -10.74 3.99 -1.73
CA ALA A 52 -11.51 4.51 -0.60
C ALA A 52 -10.91 4.06 0.73
N PHE A 53 -10.63 2.75 0.86
CA PHE A 53 -9.99 2.20 2.04
C PHE A 53 -8.64 2.86 2.34
N LEU A 54 -7.73 2.93 1.36
CA LEU A 54 -6.42 3.56 1.55
C LEU A 54 -6.51 5.07 1.89
N LYS A 55 -7.56 5.77 1.43
CA LYS A 55 -7.80 7.17 1.78
C LYS A 55 -8.22 7.34 3.24
N ASP A 56 -9.08 6.45 3.72
CA ASP A 56 -9.50 6.43 5.12
C ASP A 56 -8.33 6.03 6.04
N GLU A 57 -7.50 5.08 5.58
CA GLU A 57 -6.35 4.57 6.33
C GLU A 57 -5.10 5.46 6.32
N LEU A 58 -5.10 6.53 5.52
CA LEU A 58 -4.05 7.57 5.55
C LEU A 58 -4.38 8.74 6.49
N MET A 59 -5.51 8.69 7.21
CA MET A 59 -5.81 9.69 8.24
C MET A 59 -4.81 9.56 9.40
N GLU A 60 -4.45 10.66 10.06
CA GLU A 60 -3.37 10.71 11.07
C GLU A 60 -3.55 9.74 12.27
N ASP A 61 -4.79 9.33 12.56
CA ASP A 61 -5.14 8.38 13.63
C ASP A 61 -5.46 6.96 13.13
N ALA A 62 -5.31 6.71 11.83
CA ALA A 62 -5.61 5.42 11.26
C ALA A 62 -4.56 4.39 11.64
N GLU A 63 -5.01 3.20 12.03
CA GLU A 63 -4.12 2.16 12.51
C GLU A 63 -3.22 1.60 11.38
N TRP A 64 -3.63 1.73 10.12
CA TRP A 64 -2.89 1.26 8.96
C TRP A 64 -1.93 2.30 8.37
N ALA A 65 -1.99 3.56 8.82
CA ALA A 65 -1.14 4.65 8.35
C ALA A 65 0.35 4.28 8.18
N PRO A 66 1.03 3.65 9.17
CA PRO A 66 2.46 3.31 9.01
C PRO A 66 2.72 2.27 7.91
N ILE A 67 1.80 1.31 7.70
CA ILE A 67 1.97 0.26 6.68
C ILE A 67 1.67 0.80 5.29
N VAL A 68 0.66 1.68 5.17
CA VAL A 68 0.33 2.36 3.91
C VAL A 68 1.45 3.34 3.52
N ASP A 69 2.06 4.03 4.49
CA ASP A 69 3.24 4.87 4.25
C ASP A 69 4.44 4.05 3.76
N GLU A 70 4.72 2.90 4.39
CA GLU A 70 5.77 1.98 3.92
C GLU A 70 5.52 1.53 2.47
N LEU A 71 4.29 1.14 2.13
CA LEU A 71 3.93 0.77 0.75
C LEU A 71 4.14 1.94 -0.22
N ASN A 72 3.73 3.14 0.19
CA ASN A 72 3.93 4.36 -0.60
C ASN A 72 5.41 4.60 -0.87
N VAL A 73 6.26 4.50 0.15
CA VAL A 73 7.72 4.65 0.03
C VAL A 73 8.28 3.60 -0.93
N ARG A 74 7.98 2.30 -0.74
CA ARG A 74 8.52 1.22 -1.59
C ARG A 74 8.15 1.35 -3.08
N ILE A 75 6.95 1.83 -3.37
CA ILE A 75 6.48 2.05 -4.75
C ILE A 75 7.10 3.31 -5.40
N HIS A 76 7.45 4.33 -4.60
CA HIS A 76 8.07 5.57 -5.09
C HIS A 76 9.61 5.52 -5.12
N GLU A 77 10.27 4.82 -4.19
CA GLU A 77 11.73 4.83 -4.00
C GLU A 77 12.53 4.29 -5.21
N GLN A 78 11.91 3.51 -6.10
CA GLN A 78 12.54 3.13 -7.36
C GLN A 78 12.68 4.30 -8.36
N THR A 79 12.15 5.49 -8.02
CA THR A 79 12.42 6.76 -8.70
C THR A 79 13.50 7.56 -7.97
N THR A 80 14.62 6.94 -7.64
CA THR A 80 15.83 7.68 -7.28
C THR A 80 16.83 7.57 -8.43
N PRO A 81 17.32 8.70 -8.99
CA PRO A 81 18.11 8.78 -10.23
C PRO A 81 19.48 8.10 -10.17
#